data_AF-A0AAD5HKF1-F1
#
_entry.id   AF-A0AAD5HKF1-F1
#
_cell.length_a   1.000
_cell.length_b   1.000
_cell.length_c   1.000
_cell.angle_alpha   90.00
_cell.angle_beta   90.00
_cell.angle_gamma   90.00
#
_symmetry.space_group_name_H-M   'P 1'
#
loop_
_entity.id
_entity.type
_entity.pdbx_description
1 polymer ?
#
loop_
_entity_poly.entity_id
_entity_poly.type
_entity_poly.pdbx_seq_one_letter_code
_entity_poly.pdbx_strand_id
1 'polypeptide(L)'
;MKDVYVTENHQVEYRFVYSWLETVDSTPPQTLFTRPVKRLKINKVHRQDSTRRSNRDAILTPSQSSLSDSSPSFLSSGHVKSPVASIQHTFSKVVNPEVMPGSSRKRTRPASEMDSGSAYSDDEEGLYEQTPKASRQGDGLRGWRRDDRSRSGRSTPSLASSSAASGASSPTKQFRFAEKQETGFQPLNFEPNINQLPPSLKSLRRSLNSISFGEAILPLELRQEVEELGDFPGFAFFDSQTKSTKWRIPPTALVRKVVKRAVECDQNREGESSWNMDVHRLLLDFAFREADNDDLVDYRYCTGAQIVTKYKPKGAPSKMVDFCICIKPQDSSTEARVIESFTGERPGLSINHTDWGNFCKHPIALSIETKRQSDWDKALLQIGTWHSAQWRSLQFNNEVKSIDCLPGIVVQGHSWHFVASVLENGRSKLYNKLDIGGTDSHFAAYKLLMALQCLGSWIEQTYWPAFKVDILGQASGQS
;
A
#
# COMPACT_ATOMS: atom_id res chain seq x y z
N MET A 1 23.17 -63.23 18.76
CA MET A 1 22.12 -64.23 18.47
C MET A 1 20.87 -63.45 18.13
N LYS A 2 20.50 -63.48 16.84
CA LYS A 2 19.26 -63.02 16.18
C LYS A 2 18.89 -61.52 16.19
N ASP A 3 18.87 -61.03 14.96
CA ASP A 3 18.27 -59.82 14.42
C ASP A 3 16.78 -59.65 14.74
N VAL A 4 16.23 -58.45 14.53
CA VAL A 4 15.31 -58.19 13.39
C VAL A 4 15.00 -56.68 13.33
N TYR A 5 15.28 -56.11 12.16
CA TYR A 5 14.81 -54.81 11.69
C TYR A 5 13.31 -54.83 11.43
N VAL A 6 12.60 -53.76 11.78
CA VAL A 6 11.26 -53.48 11.25
C VAL A 6 11.32 -52.19 10.44
N THR A 7 11.18 -52.36 9.14
CA THR A 7 10.87 -51.34 8.13
C THR A 7 9.38 -51.04 8.15
N GLU A 8 8.98 -49.77 8.26
CA GLU A 8 7.66 -49.30 7.87
C GLU A 8 7.78 -48.21 6.80
N ASN A 9 7.56 -48.62 5.55
CA ASN A 9 6.99 -47.77 4.51
C ASN A 9 5.49 -47.70 4.77
N HIS A 10 4.86 -46.53 4.79
CA HIS A 10 3.51 -46.33 4.22
C HIS A 10 3.35 -44.85 3.81
N GLN A 11 3.16 -44.67 2.50
CA GLN A 11 2.62 -43.46 1.89
C GLN A 11 1.21 -43.21 2.44
N VAL A 12 0.88 -41.97 2.80
CA VAL A 12 -0.51 -41.53 2.92
C VAL A 12 -0.67 -40.19 2.20
N GLU A 13 -1.66 -40.18 1.31
CA GLU A 13 -1.97 -39.19 0.30
C GLU A 13 -2.60 -37.90 0.86
N TYR A 14 -2.26 -36.78 0.21
CA TYR A 14 -3.01 -35.54 0.21
C TYR A 14 -4.28 -35.68 -0.65
N ARG A 15 -5.49 -35.56 -0.08
CA ARG A 15 -6.70 -35.01 -0.72
C ARG A 15 -7.82 -34.75 0.28
N PHE A 16 -8.14 -33.48 0.57
CA PHE A 16 -9.47 -33.12 1.10
C PHE A 16 -9.81 -31.66 0.71
N VAL A 17 -10.55 -31.48 -0.39
CA VAL A 17 -11.27 -30.23 -0.68
C VAL A 17 -12.60 -30.57 -1.36
N TYR A 18 -13.67 -29.91 -0.90
CA TYR A 18 -15.04 -29.81 -1.42
C TYR A 18 -16.00 -31.01 -1.22
N SER A 19 -16.84 -30.92 -0.18
CA SER A 19 -18.06 -31.71 -0.04
C SER A 19 -19.08 -31.02 0.88
N TRP A 20 -19.62 -29.86 0.47
CA TRP A 20 -20.85 -29.30 1.07
C TRP A 20 -21.56 -28.39 0.06
N LEU A 21 -22.05 -28.99 -1.02
CA LEU A 21 -23.11 -28.45 -1.88
C LEU A 21 -23.72 -29.65 -2.62
N GLU A 22 -24.57 -30.42 -1.92
CA GLU A 22 -25.65 -31.24 -2.52
C GLU A 22 -26.37 -32.01 -1.40
N THR A 23 -27.51 -31.50 -0.96
CA THR A 23 -28.66 -32.31 -0.53
C THR A 23 -29.85 -31.39 -0.31
N VAL A 24 -30.81 -31.44 -1.23
CA VAL A 24 -32.17 -30.92 -1.04
C VAL A 24 -33.14 -32.02 -1.45
N ASP A 25 -34.00 -32.43 -0.53
CA ASP A 25 -35.41 -32.83 -0.72
C ASP A 25 -35.95 -33.32 0.64
N SER A 26 -37.20 -33.11 1.10
CA SER A 26 -38.35 -32.40 0.56
C SER A 26 -39.46 -32.29 1.65
N THR A 27 -40.23 -31.17 1.63
CA THR A 27 -41.66 -30.99 2.05
C THR A 27 -42.10 -30.84 3.54
N PRO A 28 -43.23 -30.12 3.85
CA PRO A 28 -43.21 -28.84 4.60
C PRO A 28 -44.22 -28.75 5.78
N PRO A 29 -44.41 -27.55 6.40
CA PRO A 29 -45.77 -27.13 6.70
C PRO A 29 -46.11 -25.67 6.31
N GLN A 30 -47.40 -25.49 6.07
CA GLN A 30 -48.10 -24.26 5.71
C GLN A 30 -48.13 -23.25 6.88
N THR A 31 -48.03 -21.95 6.58
CA THR A 31 -49.10 -20.94 6.77
C THR A 31 -48.57 -19.49 6.71
N LEU A 32 -49.25 -18.69 5.87
CA LEU A 32 -49.66 -17.28 6.04
C LEU A 32 -48.65 -16.26 6.60
N PHE A 33 -48.23 -15.28 5.79
CA PHE A 33 -48.66 -13.87 5.88
C PHE A 33 -47.87 -12.96 4.91
N THR A 34 -48.58 -12.55 3.85
CA THR A 34 -48.51 -11.31 3.06
C THR A 34 -47.31 -10.35 3.16
N ARG A 35 -46.61 -10.15 2.03
CA ARG A 35 -45.97 -8.87 1.66
C ARG A 35 -46.78 -8.18 0.54
N PRO A 36 -47.04 -6.86 0.58
CA PRO A 36 -47.67 -6.18 -0.54
C PRO A 36 -46.61 -5.69 -1.54
N VAL A 37 -46.65 -6.22 -2.77
CA VAL A 37 -46.00 -5.58 -3.93
C VAL A 37 -47.08 -5.07 -4.88
N LYS A 38 -46.95 -3.80 -5.24
CA LYS A 38 -47.87 -3.04 -6.08
C LYS A 38 -47.99 -3.66 -7.47
N ARG A 39 -49.24 -3.80 -7.87
CA ARG A 39 -49.78 -4.32 -9.13
C ARG A 39 -49.53 -3.33 -10.27
N LEU A 40 -48.78 -3.75 -11.29
CA LEU A 40 -48.88 -3.18 -12.63
C LEU A 40 -49.79 -4.09 -13.45
N LYS A 41 -50.79 -3.48 -14.07
CA LYS A 41 -51.90 -4.12 -14.77
C LYS A 41 -51.65 -3.95 -16.28
N ILE A 42 -52.04 -5.00 -17.03
CA ILE A 42 -52.59 -4.97 -18.41
C ILE A 42 -51.50 -4.88 -19.50
N ASN A 43 -51.43 -5.73 -20.54
CA ASN A 43 -52.49 -6.40 -21.30
C ASN A 43 -52.06 -7.74 -21.95
N LYS A 44 -53.04 -8.63 -22.14
CA LYS A 44 -53.01 -9.89 -22.89
C LYS A 44 -52.81 -9.66 -24.40
N VAL A 45 -52.06 -10.52 -25.10
CA VAL A 45 -52.49 -11.17 -26.38
C VAL A 45 -51.85 -12.58 -26.48
N HIS A 46 -52.57 -13.43 -27.20
CA HIS A 46 -52.58 -14.88 -27.42
C HIS A 46 -51.32 -15.76 -27.53
N ARG A 47 -51.51 -16.96 -26.95
CA ARG A 47 -51.14 -18.34 -27.39
C ARG A 47 -50.82 -18.56 -28.88
N GLN A 48 -49.78 -19.36 -29.14
CA GLN A 48 -49.83 -20.71 -29.75
C GLN A 48 -48.42 -21.32 -29.65
N ASP A 49 -48.18 -22.28 -28.75
CA ASP A 49 -48.13 -23.74 -29.03
C ASP A 49 -47.46 -24.12 -30.36
N SER A 50 -46.27 -24.74 -30.33
CA SER A 50 -46.13 -26.19 -30.53
C SER A 50 -44.69 -26.67 -30.75
N THR A 51 -44.41 -27.81 -30.12
CA THR A 51 -43.52 -28.93 -30.52
C THR A 51 -42.00 -28.72 -30.54
N ARG A 52 -41.21 -29.28 -29.59
CA ARG A 52 -40.81 -30.69 -29.30
C ARG A 52 -39.81 -31.30 -30.30
N ARG A 53 -38.77 -31.91 -29.69
CA ARG A 53 -37.79 -32.91 -30.18
C ARG A 53 -36.55 -32.37 -30.87
N SER A 54 -35.37 -32.98 -30.77
CA SER A 54 -34.71 -33.93 -29.85
C SER A 54 -33.39 -34.30 -30.54
N ASN A 55 -32.42 -34.77 -29.74
CA ASN A 55 -31.17 -35.45 -30.11
C ASN A 55 -30.01 -34.53 -30.52
N ARG A 56 -28.90 -34.48 -29.77
CA ARG A 56 -27.94 -35.51 -29.33
C ARG A 56 -26.84 -35.79 -30.37
N ASP A 57 -25.63 -35.65 -29.84
CA ASP A 57 -24.38 -36.36 -30.11
C ASP A 57 -23.62 -36.03 -31.41
N ALA A 58 -22.41 -35.47 -31.27
CA ALA A 58 -21.18 -36.25 -31.47
C ALA A 58 -19.92 -35.44 -31.14
N ILE A 59 -19.07 -36.09 -30.34
CA ILE A 59 -17.71 -35.76 -29.95
C ILE A 59 -16.74 -36.09 -31.10
N LEU A 60 -15.74 -35.25 -31.36
CA LEU A 60 -14.45 -35.66 -31.92
C LEU A 60 -13.30 -34.81 -31.34
N THR A 61 -12.33 -35.49 -30.74
CA THR A 61 -10.93 -35.10 -30.48
C THR A 61 -10.03 -36.18 -31.12
N PRO A 62 -8.70 -36.17 -30.98
CA PRO A 62 -7.69 -35.18 -31.40
C PRO A 62 -6.61 -35.85 -32.28
N SER A 63 -5.60 -35.11 -32.75
CA SER A 63 -4.37 -35.71 -33.28
C SER A 63 -3.12 -35.00 -32.77
N GLN A 64 -2.26 -35.78 -32.10
CA GLN A 64 -0.88 -35.46 -31.78
C GLN A 64 0.05 -35.77 -32.96
N SER A 65 1.21 -35.11 -33.01
CA SER A 65 2.43 -35.63 -33.63
C SER A 65 3.65 -35.10 -32.89
N SER A 66 4.65 -35.96 -32.76
CA SER A 66 5.82 -35.87 -31.88
C SER A 66 7.14 -35.87 -32.66
N LEU A 67 8.23 -35.50 -31.94
CA LEU A 67 9.66 -35.83 -32.12
C LEU A 67 10.50 -35.10 -33.19
N SER A 68 11.61 -34.47 -32.76
CA SER A 68 12.98 -35.04 -32.90
C SER A 68 14.11 -34.13 -32.36
N ASP A 69 15.15 -34.81 -31.87
CA ASP A 69 16.46 -34.38 -31.38
C ASP A 69 17.31 -33.52 -32.34
N SER A 70 18.26 -32.75 -31.79
CA SER A 70 19.71 -32.81 -32.14
C SER A 70 20.55 -31.79 -31.36
N SER A 71 21.60 -32.27 -30.68
CA SER A 71 22.83 -31.52 -30.33
C SER A 71 23.90 -31.71 -31.41
N PRO A 72 24.98 -30.89 -31.45
CA PRO A 72 26.27 -31.41 -30.98
C PRO A 72 27.22 -30.36 -30.32
N SER A 73 28.26 -30.89 -29.67
CA SER A 73 29.35 -30.28 -28.90
C SER A 73 30.66 -30.09 -29.67
N PHE A 74 31.54 -29.12 -29.29
CA PHE A 74 32.94 -29.31 -28.79
C PHE A 74 33.94 -28.12 -28.97
N LEU A 75 34.75 -27.87 -27.90
CA LEU A 75 36.17 -27.38 -27.76
C LEU A 75 36.48 -25.89 -28.13
N SER A 76 37.39 -25.11 -27.50
CA SER A 76 38.62 -25.35 -26.70
C SER A 76 39.09 -24.07 -25.95
N SER A 77 39.58 -24.24 -24.71
CA SER A 77 40.78 -23.70 -24.01
C SER A 77 41.39 -22.29 -24.28
N GLY A 78 41.78 -21.56 -23.20
CA GLY A 78 43.07 -20.83 -23.14
C GLY A 78 43.22 -19.55 -22.28
N HIS A 79 43.92 -19.67 -21.14
CA HIS A 79 44.87 -18.71 -20.50
C HIS A 79 44.47 -17.45 -19.69
N VAL A 80 44.55 -17.61 -18.36
CA VAL A 80 45.45 -16.98 -17.35
C VAL A 80 46.17 -15.66 -17.70
N LYS A 81 45.99 -14.62 -16.84
CA LYS A 81 47.07 -13.93 -16.06
C LYS A 81 46.53 -12.81 -15.15
N SER A 82 46.82 -12.90 -13.85
CA SER A 82 46.89 -11.76 -12.91
C SER A 82 48.14 -10.91 -13.18
N PRO A 83 48.28 -9.73 -12.53
CA PRO A 83 49.07 -9.74 -11.29
C PRO A 83 48.55 -8.82 -10.16
N VAL A 84 49.10 -9.14 -9.00
CA VAL A 84 48.99 -8.54 -7.66
C VAL A 84 49.84 -7.27 -7.54
N ALA A 85 49.40 -6.31 -6.72
CA ALA A 85 50.30 -5.48 -5.91
C ALA A 85 49.60 -4.93 -4.65
N SER A 86 50.19 -5.25 -3.50
CA SER A 86 49.85 -4.81 -2.14
C SER A 86 50.63 -3.56 -1.74
N ILE A 87 50.19 -2.85 -0.68
CA ILE A 87 50.92 -2.09 0.38
C ILE A 87 49.91 -1.10 1.02
N GLN A 88 49.33 -1.37 2.20
CA GLN A 88 49.78 -1.07 3.58
C GLN A 88 49.78 0.42 4.03
N HIS A 89 48.88 0.70 5.00
CA HIS A 89 48.94 1.57 6.20
C HIS A 89 49.60 2.96 6.17
N THR A 90 48.90 4.00 6.68
CA THR A 90 49.07 4.55 8.06
C THR A 90 48.25 5.83 8.31
N PHE A 91 48.19 6.20 9.60
CA PHE A 91 47.28 7.05 10.37
C PHE A 91 47.34 8.59 10.16
N SER A 92 46.17 9.21 10.40
CA SER A 92 45.86 10.42 11.21
C SER A 92 46.64 11.73 11.08
N LYS A 93 45.93 12.85 10.85
CA LYS A 93 45.50 13.83 11.89
C LYS A 93 44.96 15.14 11.27
N VAL A 94 43.75 15.52 11.71
CA VAL A 94 43.30 16.84 12.21
C VAL A 94 43.99 18.10 11.66
N VAL A 95 43.24 18.96 10.95
CA VAL A 95 43.10 20.42 11.21
C VAL A 95 41.74 20.91 10.67
N ASN A 96 41.02 21.67 11.47
CA ASN A 96 39.92 22.58 11.14
C ASN A 96 40.25 23.88 11.94
N PRO A 97 39.63 25.05 11.74
CA PRO A 97 38.87 25.64 10.61
C PRO A 97 39.63 26.89 10.08
N GLU A 98 39.15 27.69 9.11
CA GLU A 98 38.43 28.93 9.39
C GLU A 98 38.14 29.74 8.10
N VAL A 99 37.02 30.47 8.13
CA VAL A 99 36.76 31.77 7.48
C VAL A 99 36.40 31.80 5.98
N MET A 100 35.09 31.97 5.75
CA MET A 100 34.48 32.66 4.60
C MET A 100 34.78 34.17 4.69
N PRO A 101 34.86 34.93 3.57
CA PRO A 101 33.62 35.57 3.10
C PRO A 101 33.52 35.81 1.58
N GLY A 102 32.27 35.91 1.10
CA GLY A 102 31.89 37.06 0.28
C GLY A 102 31.52 36.84 -1.19
N SER A 103 30.22 36.97 -1.44
CA SER A 103 29.61 37.77 -2.52
C SER A 103 29.43 37.19 -3.93
N SER A 104 28.17 36.86 -4.21
CA SER A 104 27.34 37.35 -5.32
C SER A 104 27.99 37.63 -6.68
N ARG A 105 27.57 36.88 -7.71
CA ARG A 105 27.31 37.43 -9.06
C ARG A 105 26.37 36.55 -9.87
N LYS A 106 25.18 37.11 -10.15
CA LYS A 106 24.34 36.81 -11.32
C LYS A 106 25.23 36.80 -12.57
N ARG A 107 25.10 35.79 -13.43
CA ARG A 107 25.41 35.96 -14.85
C ARG A 107 24.50 35.14 -15.75
N THR A 108 24.01 35.87 -16.73
CA THR A 108 23.09 35.56 -17.83
C THR A 108 23.65 34.50 -18.78
N ARG A 109 22.73 33.73 -19.38
CA ARG A 109 22.93 32.79 -20.50
C ARG A 109 23.65 33.43 -21.70
N PRO A 110 24.21 32.57 -22.58
CA PRO A 110 23.88 32.65 -24.00
C PRO A 110 23.27 31.35 -24.54
N ALA A 111 22.63 31.49 -25.69
CA ALA A 111 21.80 30.52 -26.40
C ALA A 111 22.57 29.83 -27.56
N SER A 112 21.87 28.89 -28.23
CA SER A 112 22.24 27.94 -29.31
C SER A 112 22.96 26.68 -28.80
N GLU A 113 22.54 25.46 -29.14
CA GLU A 113 22.01 24.95 -30.40
C GLU A 113 20.76 24.06 -30.25
N MET A 114 19.97 24.02 -31.33
CA MET A 114 18.88 23.09 -31.59
C MET A 114 19.45 21.72 -31.99
N ASP A 115 18.94 20.64 -31.39
CA ASP A 115 18.61 19.44 -32.17
C ASP A 115 17.39 18.72 -31.58
N SER A 116 16.59 18.26 -32.52
CA SER A 116 15.26 17.68 -32.53
C SER A 116 15.21 16.21 -32.12
N GLY A 117 14.11 15.78 -31.47
CA GLY A 117 13.83 14.37 -31.23
C GLY A 117 12.58 14.05 -30.41
N SER A 118 11.41 14.22 -31.02
CA SER A 118 10.09 13.60 -30.74
C SER A 118 9.61 13.46 -29.28
N ALA A 119 8.70 14.37 -28.89
CA ALA A 119 7.75 14.17 -27.79
C ALA A 119 6.52 13.40 -28.32
N TYR A 120 6.23 12.23 -27.74
CA TYR A 120 4.90 11.63 -27.79
C TYR A 120 4.18 12.00 -26.50
N SER A 121 3.11 12.75 -26.65
CA SER A 121 2.10 13.05 -25.62
C SER A 121 1.18 11.84 -25.48
N ASP A 122 1.28 11.11 -24.37
CA ASP A 122 0.25 10.17 -23.95
C ASP A 122 -0.57 10.80 -22.83
N ASP A 123 -1.69 11.40 -23.25
CA ASP A 123 -2.86 11.61 -22.41
C ASP A 123 -3.61 10.27 -22.30
N GLU A 124 -3.55 9.59 -21.15
CA GLU A 124 -4.59 8.62 -20.77
C GLU A 124 -5.09 8.90 -19.36
N GLU A 125 -6.27 9.54 -19.34
CA GLU A 125 -7.13 9.66 -18.17
C GLU A 125 -7.68 8.28 -17.78
N GLY A 126 -7.60 7.97 -16.48
CA GLY A 126 -8.21 6.78 -15.90
C GLY A 126 -9.74 6.79 -16.06
N LEU A 127 -10.23 5.99 -16.99
CA LEU A 127 -11.64 5.62 -17.10
C LEU A 127 -12.00 4.65 -15.96
N TYR A 128 -12.76 5.15 -15.00
CA TYR A 128 -13.58 4.29 -14.14
C TYR A 128 -14.78 3.80 -14.96
N GLU A 129 -14.92 2.49 -15.09
CA GLU A 129 -16.11 1.83 -15.63
C GLU A 129 -17.36 2.27 -14.86
N GLN A 130 -18.23 3.07 -15.49
CA GLN A 130 -19.61 3.21 -15.07
C GLN A 130 -20.49 2.30 -15.93
N THR A 131 -21.05 1.27 -15.31
CA THR A 131 -22.16 0.48 -15.88
C THR A 131 -23.35 1.41 -16.22
N PRO A 132 -23.91 1.39 -17.44
CA PRO A 132 -24.93 2.35 -17.82
C PRO A 132 -26.30 2.00 -17.22
N LYS A 133 -26.88 2.95 -16.47
CA LYS A 133 -28.32 2.97 -16.18
C LYS A 133 -29.03 3.66 -17.35
N ALA A 134 -30.05 2.99 -17.92
CA ALA A 134 -30.83 3.50 -19.04
C ALA A 134 -31.50 4.85 -18.74
N SER A 135 -31.25 5.86 -19.58
CA SER A 135 -32.01 7.11 -19.59
C SER A 135 -33.20 6.98 -20.56
N ARG A 136 -34.38 7.42 -20.10
CA ARG A 136 -35.60 7.47 -20.89
C ARG A 136 -35.49 8.62 -21.90
N GLN A 137 -35.53 8.29 -23.20
CA GLN A 137 -35.73 9.26 -24.27
C GLN A 137 -37.16 9.82 -24.21
N GLY A 138 -37.25 11.14 -24.23
CA GLY A 138 -38.44 11.90 -24.58
C GLY A 138 -38.10 12.89 -25.70
N ASP A 139 -38.51 12.51 -26.90
CA ASP A 139 -38.81 13.31 -28.11
C ASP A 139 -39.53 14.64 -27.74
N GLY A 140 -39.42 15.81 -28.37
CA GLY A 140 -38.78 16.28 -29.59
C GLY A 140 -39.26 17.73 -29.90
N LEU A 141 -38.52 18.42 -30.78
CA LEU A 141 -38.97 19.36 -31.84
C LEU A 141 -39.43 20.83 -31.59
N ARG A 142 -38.83 21.71 -32.44
CA ARG A 142 -39.24 23.03 -33.02
C ARG A 142 -39.01 24.29 -32.16
N GLY A 143 -38.53 25.44 -32.68
CA GLY A 143 -38.41 25.91 -34.07
C GLY A 143 -37.49 27.15 -34.25
N TRP A 144 -37.32 27.53 -35.51
CA TRP A 144 -36.34 28.48 -36.06
C TRP A 144 -36.88 29.93 -36.26
N ARG A 145 -35.92 30.86 -36.46
CA ARG A 145 -35.94 32.23 -37.06
C ARG A 145 -35.84 33.39 -36.04
N ARG A 146 -35.14 34.52 -36.29
CA ARG A 146 -34.68 35.17 -37.54
C ARG A 146 -33.54 36.19 -37.26
N ASP A 147 -32.83 36.55 -38.32
CA ASP A 147 -31.67 37.45 -38.47
C ASP A 147 -31.83 38.90 -37.96
N ASP A 148 -30.72 39.55 -37.60
CA ASP A 148 -30.32 40.81 -38.26
C ASP A 148 -28.79 41.04 -38.24
N ARG A 149 -28.27 41.61 -39.33
CA ARG A 149 -26.86 41.92 -39.60
C ARG A 149 -26.67 43.44 -39.57
N SER A 150 -25.60 43.94 -38.93
CA SER A 150 -24.51 44.72 -39.58
C SER A 150 -23.73 45.69 -38.66
N ARG A 151 -22.41 45.77 -38.96
CA ARG A 151 -21.39 46.81 -38.64
C ARG A 151 -20.94 46.90 -37.16
N SER A 152 -19.66 46.97 -36.82
CA SER A 152 -18.43 47.33 -37.53
C SER A 152 -17.21 46.72 -36.81
N GLY A 153 -16.23 46.25 -37.58
CA GLY A 153 -14.98 45.71 -37.04
C GLY A 153 -14.05 46.81 -36.50
N ARG A 154 -13.44 46.52 -35.34
CA ARG A 154 -12.16 47.10 -34.93
C ARG A 154 -11.40 46.05 -34.14
N SER A 155 -10.20 45.75 -34.59
CA SER A 155 -9.33 44.67 -34.16
C SER A 155 -8.87 44.82 -32.70
N THR A 156 -8.91 43.72 -31.94
CA THR A 156 -8.13 43.53 -30.70
C THR A 156 -7.59 42.10 -30.67
N PRO A 157 -6.38 41.89 -30.12
CA PRO A 157 -5.56 40.71 -30.37
C PRO A 157 -6.15 39.45 -29.73
N SER A 158 -6.05 38.32 -30.45
CA SER A 158 -6.36 36.98 -29.94
C SER A 158 -5.34 36.59 -28.87
N LEU A 159 -5.65 36.92 -27.63
CA LEU A 159 -5.08 36.28 -26.45
C LEU A 159 -6.03 35.21 -25.95
N ALA A 160 -5.43 34.17 -25.38
CA ALA A 160 -6.02 32.98 -24.78
C ALA A 160 -6.38 31.87 -25.79
N SER A 161 -5.39 31.01 -26.06
CA SER A 161 -5.69 29.58 -26.01
C SER A 161 -6.24 29.30 -24.60
N SER A 162 -7.55 29.19 -24.49
CA SER A 162 -8.19 28.61 -23.33
C SER A 162 -7.77 27.14 -23.27
N SER A 163 -6.65 26.85 -22.61
CA SER A 163 -6.41 25.51 -22.10
C SER A 163 -7.57 25.19 -21.18
N ALA A 164 -8.27 24.11 -21.51
CA ALA A 164 -9.37 23.59 -20.72
C ALA A 164 -8.94 23.55 -19.25
N ALA A 165 -9.63 24.32 -18.42
CA ALA A 165 -9.44 24.30 -16.98
C ALA A 165 -9.84 22.90 -16.49
N SER A 166 -8.86 22.02 -16.28
CA SER A 166 -9.07 20.84 -15.46
C SER A 166 -9.47 21.36 -14.08
N GLY A 167 -10.72 21.11 -13.68
CA GLY A 167 -11.28 21.55 -12.40
C GLY A 167 -10.58 20.95 -11.16
N ALA A 168 -9.51 20.17 -11.36
CA ALA A 168 -8.69 19.61 -10.31
C ALA A 168 -7.61 20.61 -9.86
N SER A 169 -7.69 21.02 -8.59
CA SER A 169 -6.63 21.77 -7.92
C SER A 169 -5.30 21.00 -7.98
N SER A 170 -4.18 21.64 -8.37
CA SER A 170 -2.86 20.98 -8.39
C SER A 170 -2.40 20.60 -6.97
N PRO A 171 -1.55 19.56 -6.79
CA PRO A 171 -1.09 19.12 -5.47
C PRO A 171 -0.50 20.25 -4.62
N THR A 172 0.31 21.12 -5.23
CA THR A 172 0.88 22.30 -4.56
C THR A 172 -0.17 23.24 -3.98
N LYS A 173 -1.28 23.47 -4.71
CA LYS A 173 -2.40 24.30 -4.21
C LYS A 173 -3.09 23.60 -3.04
N GLN A 174 -3.25 22.28 -3.10
CA GLN A 174 -3.87 21.49 -2.03
C GLN A 174 -3.00 21.46 -0.76
N PHE A 175 -1.67 21.35 -0.87
CA PHE A 175 -0.77 21.49 0.28
C PHE A 175 -0.87 22.87 0.93
N ARG A 176 -0.78 23.95 0.14
CA ARG A 176 -0.94 25.32 0.67
C ARG A 176 -2.29 25.55 1.35
N PHE A 177 -3.33 24.88 0.85
CA PHE A 177 -4.65 24.93 1.47
C PHE A 177 -4.67 24.14 2.79
N ALA A 178 -4.12 22.92 2.82
CA ALA A 178 -4.01 22.10 4.02
C ALA A 178 -3.20 22.79 5.12
N GLU A 179 -2.06 23.41 4.79
CA GLU A 179 -1.18 24.09 5.75
C GLU A 179 -1.87 25.27 6.45
N LYS A 180 -2.76 25.97 5.74
CA LYS A 180 -3.53 27.11 6.27
C LYS A 180 -4.68 26.70 7.17
N GLN A 181 -5.06 25.43 7.14
CA GLN A 181 -6.18 24.95 7.94
C GLN A 181 -5.72 24.38 9.27
N GLU A 182 -6.45 24.76 10.31
CA GLU A 182 -6.35 24.12 11.63
C GLU A 182 -6.62 22.62 11.53
N THR A 183 -7.57 22.21 10.69
CA THR A 183 -7.93 20.80 10.48
C THR A 183 -7.05 20.06 9.48
N GLY A 184 -6.07 20.75 8.87
CA GLY A 184 -5.19 20.19 7.85
C GLY A 184 -3.86 19.71 8.42
N PHE A 185 -2.82 19.74 7.57
CA PHE A 185 -1.48 19.31 7.94
C PHE A 185 -0.39 20.16 7.28
N GLN A 186 0.82 20.07 7.85
CA GLN A 186 2.03 20.65 7.29
C GLN A 186 3.07 19.57 6.96
N PRO A 187 3.52 19.42 5.71
CA PRO A 187 4.61 18.53 5.35
C PRO A 187 5.96 19.09 5.84
N LEU A 188 6.80 18.23 6.41
CA LEU A 188 8.14 18.55 6.91
C LEU A 188 9.14 17.45 6.53
N ASN A 189 10.40 17.83 6.34
CA ASN A 189 11.47 16.84 6.18
C ASN A 189 11.94 16.30 7.54
N PHE A 190 12.26 15.00 7.64
CA PHE A 190 12.79 14.41 8.88
C PHE A 190 14.11 15.04 9.32
N GLU A 191 15.11 15.11 8.42
CA GLU A 191 16.48 15.52 8.78
C GLU A 191 16.58 16.89 9.46
N PRO A 192 16.09 18.00 8.86
CA PRO A 192 16.22 19.31 9.50
C PRO A 192 15.38 19.46 10.77
N ASN A 193 14.44 18.56 11.03
CA ASN A 193 13.52 18.63 12.16
C ASN A 193 13.71 17.50 13.17
N ILE A 194 14.83 16.76 13.12
CA ILE A 194 15.04 15.58 13.96
C ILE A 194 14.87 15.88 15.45
N ASN A 195 15.30 17.06 15.90
CA ASN A 195 15.22 17.46 17.31
C ASN A 195 13.79 17.72 17.80
N GLN A 196 12.86 18.04 16.88
CA GLN A 196 11.45 18.29 17.18
C GLN A 196 10.62 17.00 17.29
N LEU A 197 11.17 15.85 16.86
CA LEU A 197 10.46 14.59 16.92
C LEU A 197 10.26 14.12 18.38
N PRO A 198 9.07 13.56 18.71
CA PRO A 198 8.82 12.98 20.02
C PRO A 198 9.72 11.75 20.27
N PRO A 199 9.98 11.38 21.54
CA PRO A 199 10.97 10.36 21.89
C PRO A 199 10.73 9.01 21.21
N SER A 200 9.48 8.52 21.19
CA SER A 200 9.15 7.24 20.56
C SER A 200 9.42 7.24 19.05
N LEU A 201 9.06 8.33 18.35
CA LEU A 201 9.31 8.49 16.92
C LEU A 201 10.81 8.63 16.61
N LYS A 202 11.59 9.33 17.45
CA LYS A 202 13.07 9.34 17.31
C LYS A 202 13.65 7.94 17.41
N SER A 203 13.18 7.16 18.38
CA SER A 203 13.64 5.78 18.59
C SER A 203 13.29 4.90 17.40
N LEU A 204 12.02 4.91 16.97
CA LEU A 204 11.55 4.16 15.79
C LEU A 204 12.33 4.55 14.54
N ARG A 205 12.49 5.84 14.25
CA ARG A 205 13.27 6.34 13.11
C ARG A 205 14.71 5.83 13.15
N ARG A 206 15.36 5.82 14.32
CA ARG A 206 16.73 5.31 14.47
C ARG A 206 16.81 3.82 14.13
N SER A 207 15.87 3.01 14.62
CA SER A 207 15.80 1.59 14.30
C SER A 207 15.57 1.33 12.81
N LEU A 208 14.62 2.04 12.20
CA LEU A 208 14.35 1.93 10.76
C LEU A 208 15.54 2.37 9.91
N ASN A 209 16.21 3.46 10.28
CA ASN A 209 17.40 3.94 9.57
C ASN A 209 18.60 3.00 9.72
N SER A 210 18.73 2.33 10.87
CA SER A 210 19.75 1.27 11.05
C SER A 210 19.47 0.08 10.12
N ILE A 211 18.21 -0.36 10.06
CA ILE A 211 17.77 -1.44 9.16
C ILE A 211 17.97 -1.04 7.68
N SER A 212 17.74 0.22 7.31
CA SER A 212 17.85 0.67 5.92
C SER A 212 19.29 0.68 5.38
N PHE A 213 20.29 0.78 6.26
CA PHE A 213 21.70 0.51 5.89
C PHE A 213 21.95 -0.98 5.62
N GLY A 214 21.12 -1.86 6.19
CA GLY A 214 21.23 -3.31 6.00
C GLY A 214 22.38 -3.94 6.77
N GLU A 215 22.83 -3.34 7.86
CA GLU A 215 23.90 -3.88 8.71
C GLU A 215 23.38 -4.99 9.61
N ALA A 216 24.04 -6.15 9.55
CA ALA A 216 23.85 -7.26 10.46
C ALA A 216 22.37 -7.67 10.62
N ILE A 217 21.68 -7.81 9.48
CA ILE A 217 20.26 -8.17 9.35
C ILE A 217 20.03 -9.63 8.99
N LEU A 218 21.06 -10.35 8.52
CA LEU A 218 20.98 -11.76 8.15
C LEU A 218 21.99 -12.61 8.95
N PRO A 219 21.63 -13.84 9.33
CA PRO A 219 22.57 -14.78 9.93
C PRO A 219 23.62 -15.20 8.90
N LEU A 220 24.88 -15.37 9.33
CA LEU A 220 26.00 -15.75 8.46
C LEU A 220 25.76 -17.08 7.74
N GLU A 221 24.99 -17.97 8.34
CA GLU A 221 24.61 -19.27 7.79
C GLU A 221 23.85 -19.16 6.46
N LEU A 222 23.14 -18.05 6.22
CA LEU A 222 22.42 -17.81 4.97
C LEU A 222 23.30 -17.27 3.84
N ARG A 223 24.58 -16.96 4.10
CA ARG A 223 25.45 -16.30 3.12
C ARG A 223 25.53 -17.06 1.80
N GLN A 224 25.69 -18.39 1.86
CA GLN A 224 25.77 -19.22 0.66
C GLN A 224 24.44 -19.26 -0.11
N GLU A 225 23.32 -19.29 0.61
CA GLU A 225 21.99 -19.35 -0.01
C GLU A 225 21.62 -18.04 -0.73
N VAL A 226 22.01 -16.90 -0.16
CA VAL A 226 21.72 -15.59 -0.75
C VAL A 226 22.73 -15.14 -1.81
N GLU A 227 23.90 -15.79 -1.89
CA GLU A 227 24.92 -15.49 -2.91
C GLU A 227 24.37 -15.69 -4.34
N GLU A 228 23.47 -16.66 -4.53
CA GLU A 228 22.79 -16.88 -5.82
C GLU A 228 21.73 -15.82 -6.16
N LEU A 229 21.32 -14.99 -5.19
CA LEU A 229 20.27 -13.97 -5.37
C LEU A 229 20.82 -12.62 -5.83
N GLY A 230 22.11 -12.35 -5.60
CA GLY A 230 22.75 -11.10 -5.99
C GLY A 230 23.78 -10.64 -4.97
N ASP A 231 24.13 -9.36 -5.03
CA ASP A 231 25.20 -8.79 -4.21
C ASP A 231 24.73 -8.49 -2.78
N PHE A 232 25.20 -9.30 -1.83
CA PHE A 232 25.03 -9.05 -0.40
C PHE A 232 26.35 -8.56 0.19
N PRO A 233 26.41 -7.35 0.74
CA PRO A 233 27.64 -6.83 1.33
C PRO A 233 28.00 -7.63 2.60
N GLY A 234 29.30 -7.76 2.88
CA GLY A 234 29.77 -8.53 4.03
C GLY A 234 29.21 -8.06 5.38
N PHE A 235 28.94 -6.76 5.52
CA PHE A 235 28.33 -6.19 6.72
C PHE A 235 26.86 -6.59 6.93
N ALA A 236 26.19 -7.18 5.93
CA ALA A 236 24.79 -7.61 6.06
C ALA A 236 24.61 -8.78 7.02
N PHE A 237 25.70 -9.52 7.26
CA PHE A 237 25.68 -10.76 8.02
C PHE A 237 26.09 -10.55 9.47
N PHE A 238 25.45 -11.27 10.38
CA PHE A 238 25.86 -11.40 11.78
C PHE A 238 26.15 -12.85 12.14
N ASP A 239 27.04 -13.05 13.11
CA ASP A 239 27.32 -14.37 13.65
C ASP A 239 26.26 -14.74 14.69
N SER A 240 25.46 -15.77 14.36
CA SER A 240 24.37 -16.28 15.20
C SER A 240 24.85 -16.79 16.57
N GLN A 241 26.13 -17.10 16.72
CA GLN A 241 26.73 -17.50 18.00
C GLN A 241 26.96 -16.32 18.94
N THR A 242 27.14 -15.10 18.39
CA THR A 242 27.48 -13.90 19.17
C THR A 242 26.35 -12.88 19.24
N LYS A 243 25.43 -12.91 18.27
CA LYS A 243 24.30 -11.99 18.17
C LYS A 243 23.03 -12.76 17.88
N SER A 244 22.02 -12.60 18.73
CA SER A 244 20.66 -13.03 18.45
C SER A 244 19.86 -11.91 17.78
N THR A 245 18.87 -12.29 16.99
CA THR A 245 17.88 -11.37 16.45
C THR A 245 16.51 -11.71 17.01
N LYS A 246 15.72 -10.67 17.33
CA LYS A 246 14.30 -10.84 17.64
C LYS A 246 13.42 -10.91 16.40
N TRP A 247 13.98 -10.62 15.23
CA TRP A 247 13.26 -10.61 13.96
C TRP A 247 13.29 -11.98 13.31
N ARG A 248 12.16 -12.40 12.74
CA ARG A 248 12.10 -13.62 11.92
C ARG A 248 12.88 -13.39 10.64
N ILE A 249 13.71 -14.36 10.28
CA ILE A 249 14.48 -14.28 9.05
C ILE A 249 13.58 -14.64 7.87
N PRO A 250 13.43 -13.75 6.86
CA PRO A 250 12.58 -14.02 5.71
C PRO A 250 13.08 -15.23 4.92
N PRO A 251 12.19 -16.17 4.56
CA PRO A 251 12.56 -17.28 3.69
C PRO A 251 13.05 -16.76 2.34
N THR A 252 14.19 -17.25 1.87
CA THR A 252 14.75 -16.90 0.57
C THR A 252 13.77 -17.11 -0.58
N ALA A 253 12.97 -18.19 -0.51
CA ALA A 253 11.93 -18.47 -1.49
C ALA A 253 10.87 -17.36 -1.59
N LEU A 254 10.49 -16.77 -0.45
CA LEU A 254 9.58 -15.61 -0.41
C LEU A 254 10.24 -14.39 -1.05
N VAL A 255 11.47 -14.08 -0.65
CA VAL A 255 12.21 -12.91 -1.17
C VAL A 255 12.39 -13.00 -2.69
N ARG A 256 12.79 -14.18 -3.20
CA ARG A 256 12.88 -14.47 -4.64
C ARG A 256 11.53 -14.28 -5.34
N LYS A 257 10.44 -14.78 -4.76
CA LYS A 257 9.09 -14.64 -5.32
C LYS A 257 8.64 -13.18 -5.40
N VAL A 258 8.87 -12.40 -4.34
CA VAL A 258 8.51 -10.97 -4.29
C VAL A 258 9.28 -10.18 -5.34
N VAL A 259 10.61 -10.32 -5.39
CA VAL A 259 11.44 -9.59 -6.35
C VAL A 259 11.08 -9.97 -7.78
N LYS A 260 10.91 -11.27 -8.07
CA LYS A 260 10.47 -11.73 -9.39
C LYS A 260 9.14 -11.09 -9.81
N ARG A 261 8.12 -11.12 -8.93
CA ARG A 261 6.82 -10.51 -9.25
C ARG A 261 6.87 -9.00 -9.39
N ALA A 262 7.67 -8.31 -8.57
CA ALA A 262 7.87 -6.87 -8.70
C ALA A 262 8.47 -6.50 -10.05
N VAL A 263 9.51 -7.23 -10.49
CA VAL A 263 10.15 -7.01 -11.81
C VAL A 263 9.15 -7.26 -12.94
N GLU A 264 8.37 -8.34 -12.88
CA GLU A 264 7.34 -8.63 -13.89
C GLU A 264 6.26 -7.53 -13.94
N CYS A 265 5.78 -7.07 -12.77
CA CYS A 265 4.80 -5.99 -12.70
C CYS A 265 5.33 -4.68 -13.29
N ASP A 266 6.61 -4.36 -13.07
CA ASP A 266 7.25 -3.17 -13.63
C ASP A 266 7.41 -3.28 -15.15
N GLN A 267 8.00 -4.39 -15.63
CA GLN A 267 8.25 -4.63 -17.06
C GLN A 267 6.97 -4.65 -17.89
N ASN A 268 5.90 -5.23 -17.35
CA ASN A 268 4.61 -5.32 -18.03
C ASN A 268 3.69 -4.11 -17.78
N ARG A 269 4.16 -3.09 -17.05
CA ARG A 269 3.39 -1.90 -16.68
C ARG A 269 2.04 -2.27 -16.03
N GLU A 270 2.06 -3.19 -15.09
CA GLU A 270 0.86 -3.72 -14.45
C GLU A 270 0.18 -2.76 -13.46
N GLY A 271 -1.12 -3.01 -13.25
CA GLY A 271 -2.04 -2.42 -12.27
C GLY A 271 -1.44 -2.05 -10.92
N GLU A 272 -1.85 -0.93 -10.32
CA GLU A 272 -1.65 -0.72 -8.88
C GLU A 272 -2.29 -1.89 -8.10
N SER A 273 -3.44 -2.38 -8.56
CA SER A 273 -4.08 -3.60 -8.05
C SER A 273 -3.21 -4.86 -8.17
N SER A 274 -2.49 -5.05 -9.29
CA SER A 274 -1.57 -6.20 -9.45
C SER A 274 -0.42 -6.09 -8.47
N TRP A 275 0.25 -4.94 -8.40
CA TRP A 275 1.29 -4.66 -7.41
C TRP A 275 0.81 -4.95 -5.98
N ASN A 276 -0.39 -4.45 -5.64
CA ASN A 276 -0.99 -4.63 -4.33
C ASN A 276 -1.23 -6.11 -3.99
N MET A 277 -1.73 -6.91 -4.94
CA MET A 277 -2.11 -8.30 -4.68
C MET A 277 -0.97 -9.31 -4.82
N ASP A 278 -0.04 -9.06 -5.75
CA ASP A 278 1.01 -10.01 -6.14
C ASP A 278 2.37 -9.71 -5.51
N VAL A 279 2.58 -8.48 -5.02
CA VAL A 279 3.84 -8.04 -4.40
C VAL A 279 3.61 -7.61 -2.96
N HIS A 280 2.83 -6.55 -2.75
CA HIS A 280 2.69 -5.91 -1.43
C HIS A 280 2.03 -6.84 -0.42
N ARG A 281 0.98 -7.55 -0.82
CA ARG A 281 0.31 -8.56 0.01
C ARG A 281 1.27 -9.62 0.55
N LEU A 282 2.22 -10.11 -0.25
CA LEU A 282 3.17 -11.14 0.18
C LEU A 282 4.11 -10.63 1.29
N LEU A 283 4.54 -9.37 1.19
CA LEU A 283 5.34 -8.70 2.21
C LEU A 283 4.54 -8.49 3.50
N LEU A 284 3.28 -8.05 3.38
CA LEU A 284 2.38 -7.80 4.51
C LEU A 284 1.93 -9.09 5.18
N ASP A 285 1.66 -10.15 4.42
CA ASP A 285 1.36 -11.48 4.95
C ASP A 285 2.52 -11.96 5.81
N PHE A 286 3.77 -11.92 5.30
CA PHE A 286 4.91 -12.30 6.12
C PHE A 286 5.03 -11.43 7.38
N ALA A 287 4.95 -10.11 7.25
CA ALA A 287 5.24 -9.20 8.37
C ALA A 287 4.15 -9.18 9.46
N PHE A 288 2.88 -9.38 9.10
CA PHE A 288 1.73 -9.12 9.98
C PHE A 288 0.75 -10.29 10.09
N ARG A 289 1.04 -11.46 9.50
CA ARG A 289 0.23 -12.68 9.69
C ARG A 289 1.13 -13.90 9.84
N GLU A 290 1.00 -14.59 10.96
CA GLU A 290 1.51 -15.95 11.07
C GLU A 290 0.42 -16.97 10.70
N ALA A 291 0.82 -18.16 10.26
CA ALA A 291 -0.13 -19.15 9.72
C ALA A 291 -1.19 -19.62 10.74
N ASP A 292 -0.91 -19.50 12.04
CA ASP A 292 -1.67 -20.16 13.11
C ASP A 292 -2.04 -19.26 14.30
N ASN A 293 -1.80 -17.94 14.26
CA ASN A 293 -2.07 -17.07 15.40
C ASN A 293 -3.24 -16.09 15.18
N ASP A 294 -4.03 -15.94 16.24
CA ASP A 294 -4.96 -14.82 16.45
C ASP A 294 -4.18 -13.59 16.92
N ASP A 295 -3.23 -13.15 16.08
CA ASP A 295 -2.29 -12.08 16.41
C ASP A 295 -3.01 -10.74 16.65
N LEU A 296 -2.47 -9.97 17.58
CA LEU A 296 -2.98 -8.64 17.95
C LEU A 296 -2.93 -7.66 16.76
N VAL A 297 -2.03 -7.87 15.82
CA VAL A 297 -1.84 -7.01 14.64
C VAL A 297 -2.26 -7.77 13.39
N ASP A 298 -3.04 -7.12 12.54
CA ASP A 298 -3.46 -7.63 11.24
C ASP A 298 -3.45 -6.47 10.23
N TYR A 299 -3.68 -6.75 8.95
CA TYR A 299 -3.82 -5.72 7.92
C TYR A 299 -5.09 -5.91 7.08
N ARG A 300 -5.55 -4.83 6.45
CA ARG A 300 -6.66 -4.87 5.49
C ARG A 300 -6.25 -4.14 4.22
N TYR A 301 -6.59 -4.75 3.08
CA TYR A 301 -6.66 -4.06 1.80
C TYR A 301 -7.98 -3.28 1.76
N CYS A 302 -7.90 -1.94 1.73
CA CYS A 302 -9.00 -1.05 2.10
C CYS A 302 -9.15 0.16 1.15
N THR A 303 -8.97 -0.05 -0.15
CA THR A 303 -9.07 0.99 -1.20
C THR A 303 -10.40 1.73 -1.28
N GLY A 304 -11.46 1.22 -0.62
CA GLY A 304 -12.78 1.85 -0.51
C GLY A 304 -13.08 2.50 0.84
N ALA A 305 -12.13 2.55 1.78
CA ALA A 305 -12.36 3.08 3.13
C ALA A 305 -12.41 4.61 3.10
N GLN A 306 -13.61 5.18 3.15
CA GLN A 306 -13.80 6.63 3.13
C GLN A 306 -13.71 7.25 4.52
N ILE A 307 -13.23 8.49 4.57
CA ILE A 307 -13.21 9.30 5.80
C ILE A 307 -14.66 9.70 6.15
N VAL A 308 -15.08 9.42 7.37
CA VAL A 308 -16.36 9.90 7.91
C VAL A 308 -16.37 11.42 7.90
N THR A 309 -17.44 12.01 7.34
CA THR A 309 -17.57 13.45 7.06
C THR A 309 -17.22 14.35 8.25
N LYS A 310 -17.53 13.94 9.49
CA LYS A 310 -17.25 14.72 10.70
C LYS A 310 -15.75 14.87 11.00
N TYR A 311 -14.94 13.88 10.61
CA TYR A 311 -13.49 13.89 10.79
C TYR A 311 -12.75 14.49 9.61
N LYS A 312 -13.40 14.67 8.47
CA LYS A 312 -12.79 15.20 7.26
C LYS A 312 -12.28 16.65 7.47
N PRO A 313 -11.03 16.96 7.08
CA PRO A 313 -10.55 18.34 7.03
C PRO A 313 -11.44 19.20 6.11
N LYS A 314 -11.73 20.44 6.52
CA LYS A 314 -12.70 21.30 5.80
C LYS A 314 -12.24 21.54 4.36
N GLY A 315 -13.10 21.27 3.38
CA GLY A 315 -12.77 21.51 1.96
C GLY A 315 -11.63 20.64 1.39
N ALA A 316 -11.11 19.67 2.16
CA ALA A 316 -10.18 18.69 1.61
C ALA A 316 -10.91 17.74 0.64
N PRO A 317 -10.21 17.18 -0.36
CA PRO A 317 -10.78 16.09 -1.16
C PRO A 317 -11.09 14.87 -0.28
N SER A 318 -12.01 14.02 -0.74
CA SER A 318 -12.15 12.69 -0.12
C SER A 318 -10.94 11.87 -0.54
N LYS A 319 -10.12 11.46 0.43
CA LYS A 319 -8.92 10.64 0.20
C LYS A 319 -9.03 9.36 1.01
N MET A 320 -8.52 8.28 0.41
CA MET A 320 -8.46 6.94 0.96
C MET A 320 -7.01 6.46 0.81
N VAL A 321 -6.69 5.37 1.48
CA VAL A 321 -5.40 4.67 1.39
C VAL A 321 -5.63 3.21 0.96
N ASP A 322 -4.58 2.53 0.50
CA ASP A 322 -4.71 1.19 -0.08
C ASP A 322 -4.69 0.09 0.97
N PHE A 323 -3.84 0.24 2.00
CA PHE A 323 -3.81 -0.68 3.13
C PHE A 323 -3.81 0.06 4.45
N CYS A 324 -4.32 -0.60 5.48
CA CYS A 324 -4.03 -0.24 6.86
C CYS A 324 -3.63 -1.47 7.66
N ILE A 325 -2.69 -1.27 8.57
CA ILE A 325 -2.39 -2.19 9.65
C ILE A 325 -3.28 -1.80 10.82
N CYS A 326 -4.01 -2.76 11.37
CA CYS A 326 -4.96 -2.56 12.45
C CYS A 326 -4.69 -3.49 13.63
N ILE A 327 -5.07 -3.02 14.81
CA ILE A 327 -5.05 -3.80 16.03
C ILE A 327 -6.37 -4.55 16.14
N LYS A 328 -6.29 -5.87 16.33
CA LYS A 328 -7.40 -6.80 16.53
C LYS A 328 -7.33 -7.32 17.97
N PRO A 329 -7.98 -6.65 18.94
CA PRO A 329 -8.16 -7.24 20.25
C PRO A 329 -8.97 -8.53 20.13
N GLN A 330 -8.66 -9.52 20.98
CA GLN A 330 -9.45 -10.74 21.06
C GLN A 330 -10.91 -10.40 21.42
N ASP A 331 -11.89 -11.02 20.77
CA ASP A 331 -13.30 -10.63 20.92
C ASP A 331 -13.80 -10.76 22.39
N SER A 332 -13.21 -11.66 23.19
CA SER A 332 -13.52 -11.83 24.62
C SER A 332 -12.81 -10.85 25.56
N SER A 333 -11.88 -10.03 25.05
CA SER A 333 -11.04 -9.16 25.88
C SER A 333 -11.81 -7.96 26.44
N THR A 334 -11.26 -7.34 27.49
CA THR A 334 -11.83 -6.10 28.04
C THR A 334 -11.73 -4.96 27.04
N GLU A 335 -10.65 -4.89 26.26
CA GLU A 335 -10.43 -3.89 25.22
C GLU A 335 -11.50 -3.98 24.13
N ALA A 336 -11.85 -5.19 23.67
CA ALA A 336 -12.92 -5.38 22.69
C ALA A 336 -14.26 -4.84 23.20
N ARG A 337 -14.64 -5.17 24.43
CA ARG A 337 -15.86 -4.68 25.07
C ARG A 337 -15.88 -3.16 25.24
N VAL A 338 -14.75 -2.58 25.64
CA VAL A 338 -14.61 -1.12 25.78
C VAL A 338 -14.71 -0.45 24.42
N ILE A 339 -14.03 -0.96 23.38
CA ILE A 339 -14.16 -0.41 22.03
C ILE A 339 -15.62 -0.43 21.58
N GLU A 340 -16.33 -1.54 21.76
CA GLU A 340 -17.73 -1.66 21.39
C GLU A 340 -18.60 -0.59 22.09
N SER A 341 -18.42 -0.38 23.40
CA SER A 341 -19.18 0.66 24.13
C SER A 341 -18.85 2.07 23.67
N PHE A 342 -17.59 2.35 23.29
CA PHE A 342 -17.17 3.64 22.76
C PHE A 342 -17.74 3.95 21.37
N THR A 343 -17.96 2.94 20.52
CA THR A 343 -18.39 3.18 19.13
C THR A 343 -19.77 3.80 19.02
N GLY A 344 -20.70 3.51 19.95
CA GLY A 344 -22.10 3.92 19.87
C GLY A 344 -22.34 5.44 19.81
N GLU A 345 -21.44 6.23 20.39
CA GLU A 345 -21.55 7.69 20.45
C GLU A 345 -20.62 8.41 19.46
N ARG A 346 -19.79 7.66 18.73
CA ARG A 346 -18.80 8.20 17.81
C ARG A 346 -19.37 8.35 16.40
N PRO A 347 -19.03 9.43 15.68
CA PRO A 347 -19.34 9.58 14.26
C PRO A 347 -18.97 8.34 13.45
N GLY A 348 -19.93 7.82 12.67
CA GLY A 348 -19.73 6.61 11.86
C GLY A 348 -19.78 5.30 12.64
N LEU A 349 -20.16 5.33 13.92
CA LEU A 349 -20.20 4.14 14.79
C LEU A 349 -18.86 3.37 14.78
N SER A 350 -17.76 4.12 14.81
CA SER A 350 -16.42 3.60 14.58
C SER A 350 -15.42 4.12 15.61
N ILE A 351 -14.51 3.24 16.00
CA ILE A 351 -13.32 3.61 16.79
C ILE A 351 -12.35 4.47 15.96
N ASN A 352 -12.38 4.35 14.64
CA ASN A 352 -11.52 5.05 13.70
C ASN A 352 -12.20 6.28 13.09
N HIS A 353 -11.53 6.89 12.11
CA HIS A 353 -12.06 8.00 11.30
C HIS A 353 -12.78 7.54 10.03
N THR A 354 -12.96 6.23 9.87
CA THR A 354 -13.66 5.55 8.77
C THR A 354 -14.62 4.51 9.38
N ASP A 355 -15.79 4.33 8.77
CA ASP A 355 -16.81 3.33 9.15
C ASP A 355 -16.73 2.06 8.28
N TRP A 356 -15.56 1.83 7.67
CA TRP A 356 -15.36 0.73 6.74
C TRP A 356 -15.12 -0.60 7.48
N GLY A 357 -16.16 -1.46 7.46
CA GLY A 357 -16.07 -2.86 7.86
C GLY A 357 -15.44 -3.06 9.24
N ASN A 358 -14.39 -3.88 9.32
CA ASN A 358 -13.73 -4.21 10.59
C ASN A 358 -13.03 -3.01 11.26
N PHE A 359 -12.76 -1.92 10.54
CA PHE A 359 -12.21 -0.70 11.15
C PHE A 359 -13.21 -0.02 12.09
N CYS A 360 -14.49 -0.39 12.10
CA CYS A 360 -15.40 0.09 13.14
C CYS A 360 -14.93 -0.34 14.54
N LYS A 361 -14.31 -1.52 14.66
CA LYS A 361 -13.86 -2.09 15.95
C LYS A 361 -12.35 -2.35 16.06
N HIS A 362 -11.59 -2.29 14.96
CA HIS A 362 -10.14 -2.53 14.96
C HIS A 362 -9.37 -1.23 14.73
N PRO A 363 -8.72 -0.65 15.76
CA PRO A 363 -7.96 0.60 15.62
C PRO A 363 -6.91 0.54 14.52
N ILE A 364 -6.86 1.55 13.65
CA ILE A 364 -5.83 1.67 12.61
C ILE A 364 -4.54 2.19 13.28
N ALA A 365 -3.45 1.44 13.13
CA ALA A 365 -2.16 1.77 13.73
C ALA A 365 -1.12 2.24 12.71
N LEU A 366 -1.24 1.85 11.44
CA LEU A 366 -0.37 2.30 10.34
C LEU A 366 -1.15 2.33 9.03
N SER A 367 -0.90 3.32 8.19
CA SER A 367 -1.56 3.48 6.88
C SER A 367 -0.57 3.38 5.71
N ILE A 368 -0.94 2.73 4.61
CA ILE A 368 -0.07 2.54 3.43
C ILE A 368 -0.79 3.08 2.19
N GLU A 369 -0.13 4.00 1.49
CA GLU A 369 -0.54 4.49 0.18
C GLU A 369 0.44 3.99 -0.87
N THR A 370 -0.08 3.45 -1.97
CA THR A 370 0.71 2.90 -3.06
C THR A 370 0.51 3.75 -4.32
N LYS A 371 1.58 3.94 -5.08
CA LYS A 371 1.55 4.61 -6.39
C LYS A 371 2.50 3.88 -7.32
N ARG A 372 2.14 3.79 -8.60
CA ARG A 372 2.98 3.16 -9.62
C ARG A 372 4.33 3.87 -9.75
N GLN A 373 4.36 5.13 -10.22
CA GLN A 373 5.59 5.93 -10.36
C GLN A 373 5.27 7.45 -10.35
N SER A 374 6.21 8.30 -9.93
CA SER A 374 6.21 9.78 -10.08
C SER A 374 5.12 10.64 -9.40
N ASP A 375 4.37 10.11 -8.45
CA ASP A 375 3.26 10.83 -7.78
C ASP A 375 3.46 11.04 -6.26
N TRP A 376 4.68 11.43 -5.87
CA TRP A 376 5.05 11.60 -4.45
C TRP A 376 4.15 12.59 -3.73
N ASP A 377 3.95 13.77 -4.32
CA ASP A 377 3.13 14.82 -3.76
C ASP A 377 1.66 14.41 -3.59
N LYS A 378 1.12 13.60 -4.52
CA LYS A 378 -0.26 13.10 -4.42
C LYS A 378 -0.38 12.07 -3.30
N ALA A 379 0.57 11.13 -3.21
CA ALA A 379 0.58 10.13 -2.15
C ALA A 379 0.76 10.76 -0.76
N LEU A 380 1.71 11.70 -0.64
CA LEU A 380 1.94 12.42 0.60
C LEU A 380 0.72 13.25 1.02
N LEU A 381 0.01 13.84 0.06
CA LEU A 381 -1.24 14.55 0.30
C LEU A 381 -2.38 13.62 0.74
N GLN A 382 -2.46 12.41 0.18
CA GLN A 382 -3.41 11.38 0.61
C GLN A 382 -3.15 10.97 2.05
N ILE A 383 -1.92 10.55 2.38
CA ILE A 383 -1.57 10.16 3.76
C ILE A 383 -1.73 11.34 4.73
N GLY A 384 -1.32 12.56 4.36
CA GLY A 384 -1.48 13.72 5.22
C GLY A 384 -2.93 14.04 5.54
N THR A 385 -3.81 13.95 4.55
CA THR A 385 -5.26 14.15 4.73
C THR A 385 -5.86 13.04 5.60
N TRP A 386 -5.45 11.78 5.36
CA TRP A 386 -5.87 10.61 6.13
C TRP A 386 -5.47 10.71 7.60
N HIS A 387 -4.18 10.97 7.88
CA HIS A 387 -3.68 11.18 9.25
C HIS A 387 -4.34 12.37 9.95
N SER A 388 -4.60 13.47 9.25
CA SER A 388 -5.31 14.62 9.83
C SER A 388 -6.72 14.22 10.32
N ALA A 389 -7.43 13.42 9.52
CA ALA A 389 -8.73 12.89 9.93
C ALA A 389 -8.62 11.89 11.08
N GLN A 390 -7.58 11.04 11.08
CA GLN A 390 -7.32 10.11 12.16
C GLN A 390 -7.05 10.82 13.49
N TRP A 391 -6.19 11.84 13.52
CA TRP A 391 -5.96 12.65 14.71
C TRP A 391 -7.26 13.27 15.25
N ARG A 392 -8.11 13.81 14.37
CA ARG A 392 -9.40 14.37 14.74
C ARG A 392 -10.35 13.32 15.33
N SER A 393 -10.29 12.09 14.84
CA SER A 393 -11.05 10.98 15.42
C SER A 393 -10.48 10.59 16.79
N LEU A 394 -9.17 10.47 16.94
CA LEU A 394 -8.54 10.16 18.23
C LEU A 394 -8.90 11.20 19.30
N GLN A 395 -8.89 12.48 18.96
CA GLN A 395 -9.29 13.59 19.85
C GLN A 395 -10.80 13.73 20.05
N PHE A 396 -11.63 12.92 19.40
CA PHE A 396 -13.08 13.01 19.58
C PHE A 396 -13.47 12.49 20.97
N ASN A 397 -13.84 13.43 21.85
CA ASN A 397 -14.16 13.22 23.26
C ASN A 397 -13.01 12.65 24.11
N ASN A 398 -11.77 12.67 23.60
CA ASN A 398 -10.58 12.22 24.32
C ASN A 398 -9.50 13.30 24.30
N GLU A 399 -8.64 13.29 25.32
CA GLU A 399 -7.40 14.06 25.33
C GLU A 399 -6.24 13.13 24.98
N VAL A 400 -5.63 13.33 23.80
CA VAL A 400 -4.53 12.50 23.31
C VAL A 400 -3.20 13.03 23.85
N LYS A 401 -2.51 12.24 24.67
CA LYS A 401 -1.25 12.60 25.35
C LYS A 401 -0.15 11.58 25.14
N SER A 402 -0.49 10.30 25.16
CA SER A 402 0.44 9.18 25.09
C SER A 402 0.71 8.76 23.64
N ILE A 403 -0.24 8.95 22.73
CA ILE A 403 -0.04 8.66 21.30
C ILE A 403 0.82 9.77 20.69
N ASP A 404 2.13 9.51 20.61
CA ASP A 404 3.11 10.48 20.11
C ASP A 404 3.04 10.73 18.59
N CYS A 405 2.70 9.72 17.80
CA CYS A 405 2.68 9.84 16.34
C CYS A 405 1.76 8.80 15.66
N LEU A 406 1.40 9.07 14.41
CA LEU A 406 0.75 8.12 13.50
C LEU A 406 1.71 7.79 12.35
N PRO A 407 2.16 6.53 12.24
CA PRO A 407 3.05 6.10 11.16
C PRO A 407 2.27 5.84 9.86
N GLY A 408 2.96 6.04 8.75
CA GLY A 408 2.49 5.64 7.43
C GLY A 408 3.62 5.21 6.51
N ILE A 409 3.26 4.60 5.39
CA ILE A 409 4.19 4.18 4.35
C ILE A 409 3.67 4.69 3.01
N VAL A 410 4.54 5.32 2.24
CA VAL A 410 4.30 5.61 0.82
C VAL A 410 5.13 4.64 -0.01
N VAL A 411 4.47 3.88 -0.87
CA VAL A 411 5.11 2.97 -1.83
C VAL A 411 5.10 3.59 -3.22
N GLN A 412 6.24 3.62 -3.88
CA GLN A 412 6.40 4.13 -5.24
C GLN A 412 7.16 3.12 -6.09
N GLY A 413 6.42 2.34 -6.87
CA GLY A 413 6.99 1.21 -7.61
C GLY A 413 7.73 0.29 -6.65
N HIS A 414 9.04 0.17 -6.84
CA HIS A 414 9.89 -0.64 -5.97
C HIS A 414 10.23 0.00 -4.61
N SER A 415 10.12 1.32 -4.45
CA SER A 415 10.65 2.03 -3.27
C SER A 415 9.60 2.17 -2.16
N TRP A 416 10.01 1.89 -0.92
CA TRP A 416 9.15 2.01 0.26
C TRP A 416 9.68 3.08 1.19
N HIS A 417 8.82 4.04 1.53
CA HIS A 417 9.20 5.21 2.29
C HIS A 417 8.33 5.35 3.54
N PHE A 418 8.97 5.38 4.71
CA PHE A 418 8.31 5.70 5.96
C PHE A 418 8.03 7.21 6.06
N VAL A 419 6.82 7.50 6.53
CA VAL A 419 6.35 8.83 6.91
C VAL A 419 5.68 8.74 8.27
N ALA A 420 5.62 9.84 9.00
CA ALA A 420 4.91 9.86 10.28
C ALA A 420 4.31 11.23 10.52
N SER A 421 3.11 11.28 11.10
CA SER A 421 2.53 12.54 11.55
C SER A 421 2.57 12.66 13.07
N VAL A 422 2.80 13.87 13.56
CA VAL A 422 2.73 14.23 14.98
C VAL A 422 1.68 15.33 15.11
N LEU A 423 0.94 15.33 16.21
CA LEU A 423 0.00 16.39 16.51
C LEU A 423 0.68 17.47 17.37
N GLU A 424 0.71 18.71 16.90
CA GLU A 424 1.31 19.83 17.63
C GLU A 424 0.41 21.05 17.54
N ASN A 425 0.03 21.60 18.70
CA ASN A 425 -0.89 22.75 18.79
C ASN A 425 -2.20 22.53 18.01
N GLY A 426 -2.75 21.30 18.07
CA GLY A 426 -3.99 20.92 17.38
C GLY A 426 -3.87 20.69 15.87
N ARG A 427 -2.68 20.86 15.27
CA ARG A 427 -2.46 20.67 13.82
C ARG A 427 -1.48 19.53 13.56
N SER A 428 -1.75 18.75 12.52
CA SER A 428 -0.89 17.64 12.14
C SER A 428 0.37 18.13 11.41
N LYS A 429 1.55 17.66 11.84
CA LYS A 429 2.83 17.84 11.14
C LYS A 429 3.26 16.50 10.55
N LEU A 430 3.35 16.40 9.23
CA LEU A 430 3.68 15.16 8.51
C LEU A 430 5.16 15.14 8.10
N TYR A 431 5.96 14.34 8.77
CA TYR A 431 7.37 14.15 8.50
C TYR A 431 7.60 13.12 7.38
N ASN A 432 8.49 13.45 6.46
CA ASN A 432 8.87 12.63 5.31
C ASN A 432 10.33 12.92 4.86
N LYS A 433 10.96 12.16 3.99
CA LYS A 433 10.76 10.72 3.74
C LYS A 433 11.97 9.96 4.31
N LEU A 434 11.74 8.77 4.88
CA LEU A 434 12.80 7.85 5.29
C LEU A 434 12.72 6.59 4.42
N ASP A 435 13.81 6.21 3.76
CA ASP A 435 13.87 4.95 3.02
C ASP A 435 13.91 3.75 3.97
N ILE A 436 13.07 2.74 3.70
CA ILE A 436 12.97 1.53 4.53
C ILE A 436 13.21 0.24 3.74
N GLY A 437 13.68 0.35 2.50
CA GLY A 437 13.91 -0.78 1.60
C GLY A 437 13.02 -0.75 0.36
N GLY A 438 12.99 -1.87 -0.34
CA GLY A 438 12.28 -1.95 -1.62
C GLY A 438 12.24 -3.35 -2.20
N THR A 439 11.74 -3.46 -3.42
CA THR A 439 11.57 -4.73 -4.15
C THR A 439 12.37 -4.77 -5.47
N ASP A 440 13.30 -3.84 -5.65
CA ASP A 440 14.20 -3.73 -6.81
C ASP A 440 15.39 -4.71 -6.73
N SER A 441 15.69 -5.21 -5.54
CA SER A 441 16.72 -6.22 -5.29
C SER A 441 16.37 -7.12 -4.12
N HIS A 442 16.96 -8.31 -4.08
CA HIS A 442 16.77 -9.24 -2.97
C HIS A 442 17.26 -8.65 -1.64
N PHE A 443 18.39 -7.93 -1.64
CA PHE A 443 18.90 -7.27 -0.43
C PHE A 443 17.94 -6.16 0.05
N ALA A 444 17.41 -5.33 -0.85
CA ALA A 444 16.40 -4.33 -0.49
C ALA A 444 15.12 -4.96 0.08
N ALA A 445 14.70 -6.12 -0.43
CA ALA A 445 13.53 -6.85 0.05
C ALA A 445 13.75 -7.41 1.47
N TYR A 446 14.94 -7.90 1.78
CA TYR A 446 15.29 -8.28 3.15
C TYR A 446 15.23 -7.08 4.11
N LYS A 447 15.80 -5.93 3.74
CA LYS A 447 15.71 -4.70 4.55
C LYS A 447 14.26 -4.30 4.80
N LEU A 448 13.43 -4.37 3.76
CA LEU A 448 12.00 -4.04 3.86
C LEU A 448 11.26 -4.96 4.82
N LEU A 449 11.46 -6.28 4.72
CA LEU A 449 10.82 -7.25 5.60
C LEU A 449 11.28 -7.09 7.06
N MET A 450 12.53 -6.69 7.31
CA MET A 450 13.00 -6.30 8.65
C MET A 450 12.31 -5.03 9.14
N ALA A 451 12.18 -4.01 8.29
CA ALA A 451 11.57 -2.74 8.65
C ALA A 451 10.06 -2.89 8.96
N LEU A 452 9.34 -3.71 8.21
CA LEU A 452 7.92 -4.00 8.47
C LEU A 452 7.72 -4.74 9.81
N GLN A 453 8.58 -5.70 10.14
CA GLN A 453 8.58 -6.33 11.47
C GLN A 453 8.90 -5.32 12.59
N CYS A 454 9.84 -4.40 12.34
CA CYS A 454 10.13 -3.31 13.28
C CYS A 454 8.92 -2.42 13.54
N LEU A 455 8.12 -2.13 12.50
CA LEU A 455 6.88 -1.37 12.63
C LEU A 455 5.81 -2.16 13.39
N GLY A 456 5.63 -3.45 13.10
CA GLY A 456 4.72 -4.32 13.85
C GLY A 456 5.04 -4.35 15.34
N SER A 457 6.30 -4.58 15.69
CA SER A 457 6.77 -4.55 17.09
C SER A 457 6.55 -3.18 17.75
N TRP A 458 6.73 -2.07 17.02
CA TRP A 458 6.44 -0.73 17.56
C TRP A 458 4.93 -0.49 17.78
N ILE A 459 4.08 -1.00 16.88
CA ILE A 459 2.63 -0.93 17.03
C ILE A 459 2.21 -1.63 18.33
N GLU A 460 2.70 -2.84 18.57
CA GLU A 460 2.35 -3.62 19.76
C GLU A 460 2.91 -3.04 21.06
N GLN A 461 4.17 -2.58 21.03
CA GLN A 461 4.90 -2.23 22.25
C GLN A 461 4.82 -0.74 22.61
N THR A 462 4.39 0.10 21.68
CA THR A 462 4.35 1.56 21.88
C THR A 462 2.99 2.15 21.52
N TYR A 463 2.51 1.95 20.30
CA TYR A 463 1.25 2.54 19.88
C TYR A 463 0.05 1.97 20.65
N TRP A 464 -0.03 0.65 20.77
CA TRP A 464 -1.16 0.01 21.44
C TRP A 464 -1.28 0.38 22.92
N PRO A 465 -0.22 0.29 23.74
CA PRO A 465 -0.27 0.77 25.13
C PRO A 465 -0.71 2.24 25.22
N ALA A 466 -0.19 3.11 24.37
CA ALA A 466 -0.59 4.52 24.32
C ALA A 466 -2.08 4.69 23.96
N PHE A 467 -2.57 3.90 23.00
CA PHE A 467 -3.98 3.90 22.62
C PHE A 467 -4.89 3.44 23.76
N LYS A 468 -4.49 2.40 24.51
CA LYS A 468 -5.25 1.94 25.67
C LYS A 468 -5.36 3.02 26.76
N VAL A 469 -4.30 3.80 26.97
CA VAL A 469 -4.30 4.93 27.92
C VAL A 469 -5.20 6.06 27.44
N ASP A 470 -4.95 6.56 26.23
CA ASP A 470 -5.59 7.78 25.73
C ASP A 470 -7.05 7.57 25.31
N ILE A 471 -7.38 6.39 24.78
CA ILE A 471 -8.69 6.14 24.14
C ILE A 471 -9.54 5.18 24.97
N LEU A 472 -8.94 4.13 25.54
CA LEU A 472 -9.70 3.13 26.32
C LEU A 472 -9.75 3.44 27.82
N GLY A 473 -9.07 4.50 28.27
CA GLY A 473 -9.06 4.93 29.68
C GLY A 473 -8.38 3.95 30.64
N GLN A 474 -7.55 3.03 30.14
CA GLN A 474 -6.83 2.07 30.98
C GLN A 474 -5.55 2.71 31.52
N ALA A 475 -5.36 2.71 32.84
CA ALA A 475 -4.12 3.20 33.45
C ALA A 475 -2.91 2.38 32.97
N SER A 476 -1.78 3.05 32.74
CA SER A 476 -0.52 2.43 32.34
C SER A 476 0.00 1.50 33.44
N GLY A 477 -0.37 0.22 33.39
CA GLY A 477 0.19 -0.81 34.26
C GLY A 477 -0.81 -1.82 34.81
N GLN A 478 -1.37 -2.68 33.95
CA GLN A 478 -1.69 -4.08 34.27
C GLN A 478 -1.47 -4.88 32.98
N SER A 479 -0.26 -5.42 32.86
CA SER A 479 0.10 -6.45 31.88
C SER A 479 0.20 -7.78 32.60
#